data_AF-A0AAD1AC95-F1
#
_entry.id   AF-A0AAD1AC95-F1
#
_cell.length_a   1.000
_cell.length_b   1.000
_cell.length_c   1.000
_cell.angle_alpha   90.00
_cell.angle_beta   90.00
_cell.angle_gamma   90.00
#
_symmetry.space_group_name_H-M   'P 1'
#
loop_
_entity.id
_entity.type
_entity.pdbx_description
1 polymer ?
#
loop_
_entity_poly.entity_id
_entity_poly.type
_entity_poly.pdbx_seq_one_letter_code
_entity_poly.pdbx_strand_id
1 'polypeptide(L)'
;MSSQIGVIRPSGPDWHAVLNRFLHVPVRPGESDEAWDARWTALDDDFRSRAQAYERLPLADWPDALWAELKASWEAIFDPVAWREDVPLQATMREIRAADVVRAVRVQ
;
A
#
# COMPACT_ATOMS: atom_id res chain seq x y z
N MET A 1 -24.49 -9.45 -20.64
CA MET A 1 -23.10 -9.42 -21.12
C MET A 1 -22.26 -8.91 -19.96
N SER A 2 -21.59 -9.81 -19.23
CA SER A 2 -20.78 -9.45 -18.06
C SER A 2 -19.38 -9.05 -18.51
N SER A 3 -19.03 -7.78 -18.35
CA SER A 3 -17.67 -7.28 -18.58
C SER A 3 -16.81 -7.60 -17.35
N GLN A 4 -15.84 -8.49 -17.51
CA GLN A 4 -14.77 -8.68 -16.53
C GLN A 4 -13.95 -7.39 -16.46
N ILE A 5 -14.02 -6.68 -15.33
CA ILE A 5 -13.10 -5.61 -14.98
C ILE A 5 -11.74 -6.29 -14.73
N GLY A 6 -10.87 -6.24 -15.73
CA GLY A 6 -9.48 -6.67 -15.58
C GLY A 6 -8.78 -5.73 -14.61
N VAL A 7 -8.60 -6.18 -13.37
CA VAL A 7 -7.75 -5.51 -12.38
C VAL A 7 -6.33 -5.52 -12.96
N ILE A 8 -5.87 -4.38 -13.47
CA ILE A 8 -4.49 -4.19 -13.88
C ILE A 8 -3.68 -4.20 -12.58
N ARG A 9 -3.07 -5.35 -12.25
CA ARG A 9 -2.06 -5.42 -11.20
C ARG A 9 -0.79 -4.77 -11.74
N PRO A 10 -0.32 -3.65 -11.17
CA PRO A 10 0.98 -3.10 -11.54
C PRO A 10 2.06 -4.15 -11.25
N SER A 11 3.04 -4.26 -12.13
CA SER A 11 4.23 -5.05 -11.84
C SER A 11 4.91 -4.49 -10.59
N GLY A 12 5.32 -5.40 -9.69
CA GLY A 12 6.05 -5.15 -8.43
C GLY A 12 6.83 -3.83 -8.32
N PRO A 13 7.75 -3.49 -9.24
CA PRO A 13 8.66 -2.37 -9.06
C PRO A 13 8.05 -0.95 -8.99
N ASP A 14 6.88 -0.70 -9.59
CA ASP A 14 6.40 0.69 -9.78
C ASP A 14 5.71 1.31 -8.56
N TRP A 15 5.10 0.48 -7.72
CA TRP A 15 4.27 0.98 -6.63
C TRP A 15 5.11 1.33 -5.38
N HIS A 16 6.36 0.86 -5.29
CA HIS A 16 7.28 1.21 -4.18
C HIS A 16 7.56 2.70 -4.07
N ALA A 17 7.47 3.43 -5.19
CA ALA A 17 7.62 4.88 -5.24
C ALA A 17 6.40 5.63 -4.64
N VAL A 18 5.23 4.98 -4.60
CA VAL A 18 3.96 5.57 -4.16
C VAL A 18 3.90 5.68 -2.64
N LEU A 19 4.43 4.66 -1.97
CA LEU A 19 4.30 4.50 -0.53
C LEU A 19 5.58 4.90 0.21
N ASN A 20 6.61 5.41 -0.47
CA ASN A 20 7.83 5.94 0.15
C ASN A 20 8.42 5.05 1.26
N ARG A 21 8.33 3.72 1.09
CA ARG A 21 8.79 2.72 2.06
C ARG A 21 8.04 2.70 3.40
N PHE A 22 6.83 3.25 3.45
CA PHE A 22 5.93 3.17 4.60
C PHE A 22 5.24 1.82 4.66
N LEU A 23 5.09 1.30 5.88
CA LEU A 23 4.30 0.12 6.15
C LEU A 23 2.81 0.47 6.07
N HIS A 24 2.04 -0.30 5.30
CA HIS A 24 0.59 -0.19 5.33
C HIS A 24 0.01 -1.10 6.40
N VAL A 25 -0.92 -0.57 7.20
CA VAL A 25 -1.59 -1.33 8.27
C VAL A 25 -3.09 -1.28 8.03
N PRO A 26 -3.70 -2.41 7.58
CA PRO A 26 -5.14 -2.49 7.35
C PRO A 26 -5.96 -2.20 8.61
N VAL A 27 -7.11 -1.58 8.45
CA VAL A 27 -8.10 -1.43 9.54
C VAL A 27 -8.77 -2.77 9.80
N ARG A 28 -8.99 -3.13 11.06
CA ARG A 28 -9.72 -4.35 11.43
C ARG A 28 -11.21 -4.06 11.61
N PRO A 29 -12.11 -5.02 11.32
CA PRO A 29 -13.54 -4.83 11.57
C PRO A 29 -13.82 -4.50 13.05
N GLY A 30 -14.52 -3.37 13.28
CA GLY A 30 -14.89 -2.91 14.62
C GLY A 30 -13.75 -2.27 15.42
N GLU A 31 -12.58 -2.06 14.82
CA GLU A 31 -11.48 -1.33 15.43
C GLU A 31 -11.79 0.17 15.46
N SER A 32 -11.55 0.83 16.60
CA SER A 32 -11.64 2.28 16.70
C SER A 32 -10.42 2.95 16.08
N ASP A 33 -10.58 4.21 15.69
CA ASP A 33 -9.50 5.04 15.11
C ASP A 33 -8.30 5.10 16.05
N GLU A 34 -8.52 5.33 17.35
CA GLU A 34 -7.47 5.39 18.37
C GLU A 34 -6.72 4.04 18.52
N ALA A 35 -7.44 2.92 18.42
CA ALA A 35 -6.85 1.59 18.49
C ALA A 35 -6.05 1.26 17.23
N TRP A 36 -6.56 1.66 16.06
CA TRP A 36 -5.87 1.54 14.79
C TRP A 36 -4.59 2.39 14.77
N ASP A 37 -4.66 3.66 15.18
CA ASP A 37 -3.52 4.59 15.24
C ASP A 37 -2.41 4.06 16.16
N ALA A 38 -2.79 3.58 17.36
CA ALA A 38 -1.83 3.00 18.29
C ALA A 38 -1.13 1.76 17.71
N ARG A 39 -1.88 0.91 17.01
CA ARG A 39 -1.33 -0.28 16.34
C ARG A 39 -0.47 0.08 15.14
N TRP A 40 -0.90 1.04 14.32
CA TRP A 40 -0.14 1.55 13.19
C TRP A 40 1.20 2.11 13.69
N THR A 41 1.18 2.97 14.70
CA THR A 41 2.39 3.57 15.30
C THR A 41 3.35 2.50 15.80
N ALA A 42 2.85 1.52 16.58
CA ALA A 42 3.70 0.46 17.11
C ALA A 42 4.35 -0.41 16.01
N LEU A 43 3.61 -0.71 14.94
CA LEU A 43 4.11 -1.51 13.82
C LEU A 43 5.08 -0.72 12.93
N ASP A 44 4.80 0.56 12.67
CA ASP A 44 5.71 1.43 11.90
C ASP A 44 7.01 1.65 12.66
N ASP A 45 6.95 1.95 13.97
CA ASP A 45 8.14 2.13 14.82
C ASP A 45 9.01 0.85 14.85
N ASP A 46 8.40 -0.32 15.05
CA ASP A 46 9.12 -1.60 15.03
C ASP A 46 9.80 -1.81 13.66
N PHE A 47 9.04 -1.66 12.57
CA PHE A 47 9.56 -1.84 11.22
C PHE A 47 10.71 -0.86 10.92
N ARG A 48 10.52 0.42 11.24
CA ARG A 48 11.52 1.48 11.06
C ARG A 48 12.79 1.19 11.84
N SER A 49 12.68 0.70 13.07
CA SER A 49 13.84 0.34 13.89
C SER A 49 14.70 -0.75 13.20
N ARG A 50 14.07 -1.74 12.58
CA ARG A 50 14.74 -2.82 11.85
C ARG A 50 15.26 -2.36 10.48
N ALA A 51 14.53 -1.46 9.83
CA ALA A 51 14.83 -0.96 8.49
C ALA A 51 15.88 0.17 8.48
N GLN A 52 16.12 0.84 9.61
CA GLN A 52 16.94 2.05 9.72
C GLN A 52 18.31 1.92 9.04
N ALA A 53 18.98 0.78 9.20
CA ALA A 53 20.29 0.53 8.63
C ALA A 53 20.31 0.49 7.08
N TYR A 54 19.15 0.26 6.46
CA TYR A 54 18.99 0.05 5.02
C TYR A 54 18.29 1.22 4.32
N GLU A 55 17.85 2.24 5.05
CA GLU A 55 17.10 3.39 4.50
C GLU A 55 17.86 4.19 3.43
N ARG A 56 19.19 4.04 3.33
CA ARG A 56 19.96 4.69 2.26
C ARG A 56 20.19 3.80 1.04
N LEU A 57 19.86 2.53 1.13
CA LEU A 57 20.03 1.56 0.05
C LEU A 57 18.81 1.55 -0.88
N PRO A 58 18.99 1.13 -2.15
CA PRO A 58 17.90 0.65 -2.98
C PRO A 58 17.11 -0.47 -2.28
N LEU A 59 15.78 -0.52 -2.48
CA LEU A 59 14.93 -1.56 -1.87
C LEU A 59 15.33 -2.98 -2.31
N ALA A 60 15.89 -3.12 -3.51
CA ALA A 60 16.40 -4.40 -4.02
C ALA A 60 17.58 -4.96 -3.20
N ASP A 61 18.24 -4.10 -2.41
CA ASP A 61 19.37 -4.46 -1.55
C ASP A 61 18.96 -4.61 -0.08
N TRP A 62 17.67 -4.47 0.23
CA TRP A 62 17.16 -4.71 1.59
C TRP A 62 17.15 -6.20 1.91
N PRO A 63 17.26 -6.58 3.19
CA PRO A 63 17.04 -7.96 3.61
C PRO A 63 15.70 -8.50 3.13
N ASP A 64 15.69 -9.73 2.60
CA ASP A 64 14.50 -10.38 2.04
C ASP A 64 13.30 -10.37 3.00
N ALA A 65 13.54 -10.51 4.30
CA ALA A 65 12.48 -10.47 5.32
C ALA A 65 11.79 -9.10 5.40
N LEU A 66 12.57 -8.01 5.43
CA LEU A 66 12.03 -6.65 5.44
C LEU A 66 11.33 -6.33 4.13
N TRP A 67 11.90 -6.81 3.03
CA TRP A 67 11.29 -6.65 1.72
C TRP A 67 9.94 -7.37 1.61
N ALA A 68 9.89 -8.63 2.03
CA ALA A 68 8.69 -9.46 1.99
C ALA A 68 7.58 -8.88 2.88
N GLU A 69 7.92 -8.39 4.08
CA GLU A 69 6.98 -7.73 4.99
C GLU A 69 6.40 -6.46 4.37
N LEU A 70 7.27 -5.59 3.85
CA LEU A 70 6.84 -4.36 3.21
C LEU A 70 5.95 -4.69 2.00
N LYS A 71 6.37 -5.65 1.16
CA LYS A 71 5.59 -6.12 0.01
C LYS A 71 4.21 -6.67 0.40
N ALA A 72 4.13 -7.50 1.44
CA ALA A 72 2.87 -8.04 1.91
C ALA A 72 1.95 -6.93 2.43
N SER A 73 2.49 -5.95 3.17
CA SER A 73 1.72 -4.79 3.64
C SER A 73 1.12 -4.00 2.47
N TRP A 74 1.89 -3.87 1.41
CA TRP A 74 1.53 -3.12 0.22
C TRP A 74 0.51 -3.85 -0.66
N GLU A 75 0.59 -5.18 -0.74
CA GLU A 75 -0.44 -6.00 -1.38
C GLU A 75 -1.79 -5.90 -0.66
N ALA A 76 -1.79 -5.74 0.67
CA ALA A 76 -3.01 -5.55 1.45
C ALA A 76 -3.74 -4.23 1.13
N ILE A 77 -3.04 -3.24 0.57
CA ILE A 77 -3.70 -2.05 0.02
C ILE A 77 -4.62 -2.44 -1.13
N PHE A 78 -4.41 -3.51 -1.88
CA PHE A 78 -5.33 -3.86 -2.97
C PHE A 78 -6.55 -4.67 -2.52
N ASP A 79 -6.68 -4.93 -1.22
CA ASP A 79 -7.86 -5.57 -0.67
C ASP A 79 -8.92 -4.51 -0.31
N PRO A 80 -10.03 -4.40 -1.06
CA PRO A 80 -11.05 -3.39 -0.77
C PRO A 80 -11.71 -3.60 0.59
N VAL A 81 -11.70 -4.81 1.15
CA VAL A 81 -12.26 -5.06 2.49
C VAL A 81 -11.35 -4.55 3.61
N ALA A 82 -10.09 -4.23 3.29
CA ALA A 82 -9.15 -3.61 4.21
C ALA A 82 -9.29 -2.08 4.25
N TRP A 83 -10.13 -1.49 3.39
CA TRP A 83 -10.28 -0.05 3.25
C TRP A 83 -11.42 0.48 4.10
N ARG A 84 -11.23 1.70 4.58
CA ARG A 84 -12.29 2.54 5.11
C ARG A 84 -12.84 3.42 3.99
N GLU A 85 -14.15 3.39 3.79
CA GLU A 85 -14.81 4.17 2.73
C GLU A 85 -14.66 5.69 2.93
N ASP A 86 -14.44 6.13 4.17
CA ASP A 86 -14.33 7.54 4.56
C ASP A 86 -12.89 8.08 4.54
N VAL A 87 -11.89 7.21 4.31
CA VAL A 87 -10.47 7.60 4.36
C VAL A 87 -9.90 7.69 2.94
N PRO A 88 -9.46 8.86 2.48
CA PRO A 88 -8.82 8.98 1.17
C PRO A 88 -7.46 8.29 1.19
N LEU A 89 -7.27 7.31 0.31
CA LEU A 89 -5.95 6.75 0.04
C LEU A 89 -5.20 7.65 -0.95
N GLN A 90 -4.21 8.37 -0.46
CA GLN A 90 -3.35 9.18 -1.31
C GLN A 90 -2.21 8.32 -1.88
N ALA A 91 -2.38 7.88 -3.12
CA ALA A 91 -1.32 7.26 -3.89
C ALA A 91 -0.53 8.34 -4.65
N THR A 92 0.73 8.58 -4.27
CA THR A 92 1.64 9.43 -5.07
C THR A 92 2.25 8.60 -6.21
N MET A 93 1.47 8.27 -7.25
CA MET A 93 2.01 7.59 -8.44
C MET A 93 2.84 8.54 -9.30
N ARG A 94 4.04 8.10 -9.71
CA ARG A 94 4.71 8.69 -10.86
C ARG A 94 3.92 8.30 -12.12
N GLU A 95 3.24 9.29 -12.68
CA GLU A 95 2.51 9.30 -13.96
C GLU A 95 1.58 8.11 -14.22
N ILE A 96 0.28 8.30 -13.91
CA ILE A 96 -0.79 7.48 -14.46
C ILE A 96 -1.21 8.09 -15.81
N ARG A 97 -1.31 7.28 -16.86
CA ARG A 97 -1.88 7.76 -18.12
C ARG A 97 -3.34 8.17 -17.89
N ALA A 98 -3.72 9.36 -18.36
CA ALA A 98 -5.08 9.87 -18.22
C ALA A 98 -6.15 8.89 -18.73
N ALA A 99 -5.84 8.10 -19.78
CA ALA A 99 -6.74 7.08 -20.32
C ALA A 99 -7.03 5.92 -19.34
N ASP A 100 -6.09 5.60 -18.45
CA ASP A 100 -6.26 4.55 -17.45
C ASP A 100 -7.06 5.07 -16.24
N VAL A 101 -6.85 6.34 -15.86
CA VAL A 101 -7.70 7.03 -14.87
C VAL A 101 -9.15 7.12 -15.34
N VAL A 102 -9.39 7.60 -16.57
CA VAL A 102 -10.76 7.74 -17.12
C VAL A 102 -11.46 6.39 -17.22
N ARG A 103 -10.72 5.31 -17.53
CA ARG A 103 -11.27 3.95 -17.59
C ARG A 103 -11.64 3.43 -16.20
N ALA A 104 -10.81 3.70 -15.19
CA ALA A 104 -11.07 3.30 -13.81
C ALA A 104 -12.22 4.11 -13.16
N VAL A 105 -12.35 5.40 -13.48
CA VAL A 105 -13.36 6.30 -12.88
C VAL A 105 -14.72 6.23 -13.60
N ARG A 106 -14.77 5.72 -14.83
CA ARG A 106 -16.05 5.42 -15.49
C ARG A 106 -16.67 4.18 -14.86
N VAL A 107 -17.41 4.40 -13.78
CA VAL A 107 -18.42 3.47 -13.29
C VAL A 107 -19.45 3.29 -14.41
N GLN A 108 -19.65 2.05 -14.88
CA GLN A 108 -20.76 1.70 -15.76
C GLN A 108 -21.97 1.30 -14.94
#